data_AF-A0A7V8X6N5-F1
#
_entry.id   AF-A0A7V8X6N5-F1
#
_cell.length_a   1.000
_cell.length_b   1.000
_cell.length_c   1.000
_cell.angle_alpha   90.00
_cell.angle_beta   90.00
_cell.angle_gamma   90.00
#
_symmetry.space_group_name_H-M   'P 1'
#
loop_
_entity.id
_entity.type
_entity.pdbx_description
1 polymer ?
#
loop_
_entity_poly.entity_id
_entity_poly.type
_entity_poly.pdbx_seq_one_letter_code
_entity_poly.pdbx_strand_id
1 'polypeptide(L)'
;MATTTSRRSETTEDGLVHVGPRDQLEQVTVVSGGRHGIAVFALEGSDEIHAVDNRCPHMGFPLHRGTVCDGILTCHWHNARFDLASGGTFDQFADDVPTYDVIIRDNEVYVDPRSRQHDRVEHARMRLRDGLEQSIGLVVAKNVLALLDAGVPAGDILEIGGAFGASYRKSGWRSGLTILTAMGNVLPALAPEDRMLAHYHGLVTVARDSAGQPRRHFLDALPDQGIPLDRLKVWFRQFIEVRDSDGAERVLLTAIQQQVSPADLADMLASATTDHAFLDGGHTLDFVNKACELLDLIGWRHAATILPSVTPVIASSTRSEELNSWRRPIDLIALLEPVFERLDDVFGQAGTNADWRVPEDLIATMLGDDPEAIVEALTGALELGASPTLVSQAVVYAAVLRVTHFHTSNEFSDWITVLHTFTYTNATHRLMRRAPSAELVRAVYHGAIRVYLDRFLNMPAAR
;
A
#
# COMPACT_ATOMS: atom_id res chain seq x y z
N MET A 1 6.18 -48.13 1.98
CA MET A 1 7.21 -47.57 1.09
C MET A 1 6.77 -47.90 -0.32
N ALA A 2 6.13 -46.97 -1.02
CA ALA A 2 5.74 -47.19 -2.42
C ALA A 2 7.02 -47.24 -3.27
N THR A 3 7.21 -48.32 -4.02
CA THR A 3 8.21 -48.41 -5.09
C THR A 3 7.86 -47.37 -6.16
N THR A 4 8.85 -46.62 -6.62
CA THR A 4 8.68 -45.63 -7.70
C THR A 4 9.49 -46.11 -8.89
N THR A 5 8.84 -46.49 -9.99
CA THR A 5 9.52 -46.66 -11.28
C THR A 5 9.50 -45.36 -12.10
N SER A 6 10.68 -44.90 -12.51
CA SER A 6 10.82 -43.85 -13.53
C SER A 6 10.95 -44.53 -14.90
N ARG A 7 9.94 -44.38 -15.77
CA ARG A 7 9.96 -44.90 -17.14
C ARG A 7 10.23 -43.77 -18.15
N ARG A 8 11.05 -44.05 -19.17
CA ARG A 8 11.16 -43.17 -20.36
C ARG A 8 9.85 -43.27 -21.12
N SER A 9 9.13 -42.17 -21.23
CA SER A 9 7.82 -42.13 -21.88
C SER A 9 7.96 -41.94 -23.40
N GLU A 10 7.26 -42.76 -24.17
CA GLU A 10 7.04 -42.54 -25.60
C GLU A 10 5.85 -41.59 -25.79
N THR A 11 6.00 -40.60 -26.66
CA THR A 11 4.93 -39.65 -27.00
C THR A 11 4.23 -40.14 -28.26
N THR A 12 2.90 -40.22 -28.24
CA THR A 12 2.10 -40.65 -29.40
C THR A 12 2.08 -39.58 -30.49
N GLU A 13 1.65 -39.93 -31.71
CA GLU A 13 1.45 -38.97 -32.82
C GLU A 13 0.49 -37.83 -32.45
N ASP A 14 -0.47 -38.09 -31.55
CA ASP A 14 -1.43 -37.11 -31.01
C ASP A 14 -0.84 -36.24 -29.87
N GLY A 15 0.42 -36.45 -29.48
CA GLY A 15 1.10 -35.71 -28.42
C GLY A 15 0.83 -36.20 -27.00
N LEU A 16 0.19 -37.36 -26.82
CA LEU A 16 -0.07 -37.93 -25.49
C LEU A 16 1.16 -38.66 -24.95
N VAL A 17 1.37 -38.59 -23.64
CA VAL A 17 2.45 -39.28 -22.95
C VAL A 17 1.96 -40.66 -22.54
N HIS A 18 2.59 -41.72 -23.05
CA HIS A 18 2.28 -43.08 -22.64
C HIS A 18 2.82 -43.37 -21.24
N VAL A 19 1.95 -43.90 -20.36
CA VAL A 19 2.29 -44.26 -18.97
C VAL A 19 2.51 -45.77 -18.85
N GLY A 20 1.62 -46.55 -19.45
CA GLY A 20 1.65 -48.01 -19.44
C GLY A 20 0.25 -48.63 -19.29
N PRO A 21 0.19 -49.98 -19.24
CA PRO A 21 -1.07 -50.70 -19.10
C PRO A 21 -1.67 -50.50 -17.71
N ARG A 22 -2.98 -50.24 -17.66
CA ARG A 22 -3.76 -49.88 -16.47
C ARG A 22 -3.64 -50.92 -15.36
N ASP A 23 -3.72 -52.19 -15.71
CA ASP A 23 -3.65 -53.33 -14.79
C ASP A 23 -2.25 -53.59 -14.21
N GLN A 24 -1.23 -52.88 -14.71
CA GLN A 24 0.17 -52.99 -14.22
C GLN A 24 0.69 -51.67 -13.63
N LEU A 25 -0.15 -50.65 -13.47
CA LEU A 25 0.27 -49.40 -12.86
C LEU A 25 0.58 -49.61 -11.37
N GLU A 26 1.76 -49.15 -10.95
CA GLU A 26 2.05 -48.95 -9.53
C GLU A 26 1.12 -47.86 -8.96
N GLN A 27 1.00 -47.81 -7.62
CA GLN A 27 0.20 -46.77 -6.93
C GLN A 27 0.55 -45.35 -7.40
N VAL A 28 1.84 -45.11 -7.71
CA VAL A 28 2.29 -43.88 -8.34
C VAL A 28 3.32 -44.15 -9.42
N THR A 29 3.14 -43.57 -10.60
CA THR A 29 4.09 -43.61 -11.71
C THR A 29 4.45 -42.18 -12.12
N VAL A 30 5.74 -41.89 -12.31
CA VAL A 30 6.20 -40.56 -12.77
C VAL A 30 6.63 -40.66 -14.23
N VAL A 31 5.99 -39.86 -15.08
CA VAL A 31 6.29 -39.79 -16.51
C VAL A 31 6.88 -38.44 -16.91
N SER A 32 7.68 -38.44 -17.98
CA SER A 32 8.24 -37.22 -18.54
C SER A 32 7.18 -36.52 -19.39
N GLY A 33 6.75 -35.34 -18.94
CA GLY A 33 5.67 -34.55 -19.55
C GLY A 33 5.46 -33.27 -18.74
N GLY A 34 4.78 -32.28 -19.32
CA GLY A 34 4.61 -30.97 -18.69
C GLY A 34 5.96 -30.27 -18.40
N ARG A 35 5.98 -29.34 -17.43
CA ARG A 35 7.18 -28.55 -17.10
C ARG A 35 8.10 -29.22 -16.07
N HIS A 36 7.58 -30.05 -15.16
CA HIS A 36 8.32 -30.62 -14.03
C HIS A 36 8.11 -32.14 -13.82
N GLY A 37 7.61 -32.84 -14.84
CA GLY A 37 7.19 -34.24 -14.75
C GLY A 37 5.76 -34.36 -14.18
N ILE A 38 5.08 -35.43 -14.56
CA ILE A 38 3.69 -35.69 -14.17
C ILE A 38 3.66 -36.92 -13.27
N ALA A 39 3.03 -36.79 -12.10
CA ALA A 39 2.77 -37.90 -11.20
C ALA A 39 1.36 -38.45 -11.45
N VAL A 40 1.29 -39.71 -11.86
CA VAL A 40 0.06 -40.45 -12.14
C VAL A 40 -0.23 -41.35 -10.96
N PHE A 41 -1.34 -41.14 -10.28
CA PHE A 41 -1.77 -41.89 -9.11
C PHE A 41 -2.93 -42.82 -9.48
N ALA A 42 -2.78 -44.11 -9.22
CA ALA A 42 -3.85 -45.09 -9.28
C ALA A 42 -4.38 -45.30 -7.85
N LEU A 43 -5.68 -45.02 -7.62
CA LEU A 43 -6.27 -45.11 -6.29
C LEU A 43 -6.46 -46.58 -5.90
N GLU A 44 -6.02 -46.93 -4.68
CA GLU A 44 -6.10 -48.31 -4.20
C GLU A 44 -7.56 -48.74 -4.02
N GLY A 45 -7.92 -49.90 -4.59
CA GLY A 45 -9.28 -50.43 -4.51
C GLY A 45 -10.31 -49.68 -5.37
N SER A 46 -9.88 -48.78 -6.26
CA SER A 46 -10.76 -48.08 -7.20
C SER A 46 -10.21 -48.11 -8.63
N ASP A 47 -11.09 -47.76 -9.57
CA ASP A 47 -10.80 -47.67 -10.99
C ASP A 47 -10.30 -46.27 -11.41
N GLU A 48 -10.11 -45.38 -10.44
CA GLU A 48 -9.76 -43.99 -10.68
C GLU A 48 -8.25 -43.79 -10.81
N ILE A 49 -7.87 -43.06 -11.85
CA ILE A 49 -6.50 -42.66 -12.13
C ILE A 49 -6.47 -41.17 -12.32
N HIS A 50 -5.63 -40.49 -11.55
CA HIS A 50 -5.50 -39.03 -11.57
C HIS A 50 -4.06 -38.63 -11.88
N ALA A 51 -3.86 -37.55 -12.62
CA ALA A 51 -2.54 -37.06 -12.99
C ALA A 51 -2.35 -35.60 -12.58
N VAL A 52 -1.28 -35.33 -11.83
CA VAL A 52 -0.96 -34.00 -11.29
C VAL A 52 0.50 -33.64 -11.53
N ASP A 53 0.84 -32.35 -11.47
CA ASP A 53 2.23 -31.90 -11.59
C ASP A 53 3.04 -32.51 -10.43
N ASN A 54 4.18 -33.12 -10.72
CA ASN A 54 5.00 -33.73 -9.68
C ASN A 54 5.68 -32.67 -8.79
N ARG A 55 5.63 -31.40 -9.15
CA ARG A 55 6.16 -30.29 -8.36
C ARG A 55 5.07 -29.72 -7.45
N CYS A 56 5.22 -29.94 -6.14
CA CYS A 56 4.31 -29.37 -5.15
C CYS A 56 4.24 -27.85 -5.30
N PRO A 57 3.04 -27.26 -5.46
CA PRO A 57 2.88 -25.83 -5.67
C PRO A 57 3.34 -24.99 -4.47
N HIS A 58 3.51 -25.56 -3.27
CA HIS A 58 4.03 -24.81 -2.12
C HIS A 58 5.50 -24.38 -2.29
N MET A 59 6.44 -25.34 -2.33
CA MET A 59 7.89 -25.07 -2.40
C MET A 59 8.62 -25.95 -3.43
N GLY A 60 7.89 -26.62 -4.31
CA GLY A 60 8.46 -27.34 -5.44
C GLY A 60 8.98 -28.75 -5.18
N PHE A 61 8.67 -29.32 -4.01
CA PHE A 61 9.09 -30.67 -3.66
C PHE A 61 8.29 -31.75 -4.42
N PRO A 62 8.88 -32.95 -4.63
CA PRO A 62 8.25 -34.01 -5.41
C PRO A 62 6.99 -34.58 -4.75
N LEU A 63 5.85 -34.51 -5.44
CA LEU A 63 4.54 -34.97 -4.98
C LEU A 63 4.36 -36.50 -5.08
N HIS A 64 5.07 -37.18 -5.98
CA HIS A 64 5.07 -38.66 -6.03
C HIS A 64 5.58 -39.32 -4.74
N ARG A 65 6.27 -38.58 -3.86
CA ARG A 65 6.67 -39.06 -2.53
C ARG A 65 5.59 -38.90 -1.46
N GLY A 66 4.50 -38.23 -1.80
CA GLY A 66 3.36 -38.03 -0.91
C GLY A 66 2.57 -39.31 -0.64
N THR A 67 1.63 -39.20 0.28
CA THR A 67 0.71 -40.28 0.63
C THR A 67 -0.67 -39.95 0.10
N VAL A 68 -1.38 -40.93 -0.46
CA VAL A 68 -2.76 -40.78 -0.94
C VAL A 68 -3.69 -41.55 -0.01
N CYS A 69 -4.76 -40.90 0.46
CA CYS A 69 -5.82 -41.50 1.28
C CYS A 69 -7.15 -40.85 0.86
N ASP A 70 -8.15 -41.67 0.51
CA ASP A 70 -9.49 -41.20 0.11
C ASP A 70 -9.48 -40.11 -0.98
N GLY A 71 -8.61 -40.25 -1.99
CA GLY A 71 -8.45 -39.27 -3.07
C GLY A 71 -7.64 -38.02 -2.71
N ILE A 72 -7.20 -37.87 -1.46
CA ILE A 72 -6.40 -36.74 -0.99
C ILE A 72 -4.91 -37.09 -1.03
N LEU A 73 -4.15 -36.34 -1.81
CA LEU A 73 -2.69 -36.38 -1.83
C LEU A 73 -2.11 -35.45 -0.77
N THR A 74 -1.36 -36.01 0.19
CA THR A 74 -0.60 -35.24 1.19
C THR A 74 0.87 -35.20 0.82
N CYS A 75 1.40 -34.00 0.59
CA CYS A 75 2.83 -33.80 0.30
C CYS A 75 3.70 -34.23 1.48
N HIS A 76 4.70 -35.08 1.24
CA HIS A 76 5.56 -35.65 2.30
C HIS A 76 6.37 -34.60 3.09
N TRP A 77 6.61 -33.44 2.50
CA TRP A 77 7.58 -32.48 3.02
C TRP A 77 6.95 -31.47 3.97
N HIS A 78 5.88 -30.82 3.52
CA HIS A 78 5.21 -29.75 4.27
C HIS A 78 3.74 -30.06 4.53
N ASN A 79 3.29 -31.27 4.20
CA ASN A 79 1.96 -31.79 4.51
C ASN A 79 0.79 -31.01 3.89
N ALA A 80 1.05 -30.19 2.86
CA ALA A 80 -0.01 -29.61 2.05
C ALA A 80 -0.83 -30.72 1.38
N ARG A 81 -2.15 -30.60 1.44
CA ARG A 81 -3.10 -31.60 0.96
C ARG A 81 -3.84 -31.09 -0.28
N PHE A 82 -4.01 -32.00 -1.24
CA PHE A 82 -4.64 -31.71 -2.52
C PHE A 82 -5.68 -32.78 -2.84
N ASP A 83 -6.84 -32.36 -3.34
CA ASP A 83 -7.75 -33.28 -4.02
C ASP A 83 -7.12 -33.69 -5.36
N LEU A 84 -6.95 -35.00 -5.60
CA LEU A 84 -6.33 -35.50 -6.83
C LEU A 84 -7.19 -35.26 -8.08
N ALA A 85 -8.52 -35.18 -7.92
CA ALA A 85 -9.43 -35.04 -9.06
C ALA A 85 -9.46 -33.61 -9.60
N SER A 86 -9.57 -32.62 -8.72
CA SER A 86 -9.61 -31.19 -9.09
C SER A 86 -8.25 -30.51 -9.05
N GLY A 87 -7.32 -30.99 -8.23
CA GLY A 87 -6.06 -30.31 -7.90
C GLY A 87 -6.20 -29.28 -6.77
N GLY A 88 -7.42 -29.06 -6.25
CA GLY A 88 -7.70 -28.06 -5.24
C GLY A 88 -6.93 -28.30 -3.94
N THR A 89 -6.31 -27.25 -3.40
CA THR A 89 -5.63 -27.31 -2.11
C THR A 89 -6.62 -27.18 -0.95
N PHE A 90 -6.44 -27.99 0.09
CA PHE A 90 -7.12 -27.80 1.38
C PHE A 90 -6.36 -26.83 2.29
N ASP A 91 -5.10 -26.56 1.97
CA ASP A 91 -4.18 -25.82 2.81
C ASP A 91 -3.76 -24.53 2.11
N GLN A 92 -4.29 -23.41 2.60
CA GLN A 92 -4.21 -22.11 1.94
C GLN A 92 -2.80 -21.51 1.82
N PHE A 93 -1.81 -22.07 2.55
CA PHE A 93 -0.41 -21.71 2.39
C PHE A 93 0.23 -22.33 1.13
N ALA A 94 -0.45 -23.26 0.47
CA ALA A 94 -0.12 -23.80 -0.84
C ALA A 94 -1.10 -23.29 -1.91
N ASP A 95 -0.73 -23.36 -3.19
CA ASP A 95 -1.67 -23.14 -4.30
C ASP A 95 -2.24 -24.48 -4.77
N ASP A 96 -3.21 -24.45 -5.68
CA ASP A 96 -3.73 -25.65 -6.34
C ASP A 96 -2.65 -26.32 -7.18
N VAL A 97 -2.65 -27.66 -7.22
CA VAL A 97 -1.73 -28.42 -8.05
C VAL A 97 -2.29 -28.54 -9.48
N PRO A 98 -1.51 -28.22 -10.53
CA PRO A 98 -1.97 -28.43 -11.90
C PRO A 98 -2.33 -29.89 -12.17
N THR A 99 -3.49 -30.11 -12.78
CA THR A 99 -3.99 -31.43 -13.16
C THR A 99 -3.86 -31.66 -14.67
N TYR A 100 -3.80 -32.92 -15.07
CA TYR A 100 -3.64 -33.35 -16.46
C TYR A 100 -4.73 -34.36 -16.83
N ASP A 101 -5.20 -34.32 -18.07
CA ASP A 101 -6.22 -35.26 -18.55
C ASP A 101 -5.64 -36.67 -18.70
N VAL A 102 -6.28 -37.64 -18.04
CA VAL A 102 -5.96 -39.07 -18.15
C VAL A 102 -6.88 -39.71 -19.17
N ILE A 103 -6.30 -40.41 -20.14
CA ILE A 103 -7.01 -41.04 -21.25
C ILE A 103 -6.66 -42.53 -21.24
N ILE A 104 -7.69 -43.37 -21.22
CA ILE A 104 -7.54 -44.83 -21.21
C ILE A 104 -8.05 -45.38 -22.54
N ARG A 105 -7.19 -46.07 -23.30
CA ARG A 105 -7.52 -46.69 -24.60
C ARG A 105 -7.05 -48.14 -24.57
N ASP A 106 -7.94 -49.10 -24.78
CA ASP A 106 -7.58 -50.53 -24.90
C ASP A 106 -6.65 -51.04 -23.78
N ASN A 107 -6.99 -50.70 -22.52
CA ASN A 107 -6.20 -50.99 -21.31
C ASN A 107 -4.87 -50.21 -21.16
N GLU A 108 -4.54 -49.30 -22.07
CA GLU A 108 -3.36 -48.44 -21.99
C GLU A 108 -3.71 -47.05 -21.45
N VAL A 109 -2.88 -46.55 -20.52
CA VAL A 109 -3.04 -45.25 -19.88
C VAL A 109 -2.12 -44.23 -20.53
N TYR A 110 -2.71 -43.10 -20.91
CA TYR A 110 -2.05 -41.95 -21.50
C TYR A 110 -2.39 -40.70 -20.71
N VAL A 111 -1.49 -39.72 -20.72
CA VAL A 111 -1.72 -38.40 -20.14
C VAL A 111 -1.52 -37.33 -21.20
N ASP A 112 -2.44 -36.38 -21.29
CA ASP A 112 -2.20 -35.16 -22.06
C ASP A 112 -1.22 -34.26 -21.28
N PRO A 113 -0.01 -33.96 -21.81
CA PRO A 113 0.97 -33.16 -21.09
C PRO A 113 0.59 -31.66 -20.99
N ARG A 114 -0.54 -31.26 -21.57
CA ARG A 114 -1.13 -29.93 -21.40
C ARG A 114 -1.97 -29.95 -20.13
N SER A 115 -1.49 -29.29 -19.08
CA SER A 115 -2.27 -29.14 -17.85
C SER A 115 -3.60 -28.45 -18.14
N ARG A 116 -4.67 -28.82 -17.43
CA ARG A 116 -5.92 -28.04 -17.43
C ARG A 116 -5.58 -26.61 -16.99
N GLN A 117 -5.58 -25.68 -17.95
CA GLN A 117 -5.10 -24.32 -17.71
C GLN A 117 -6.19 -23.50 -17.03
N HIS A 118 -5.90 -23.02 -15.81
CA HIS A 118 -6.56 -21.83 -15.29
C HIS A 118 -5.89 -20.59 -15.89
N ASP A 119 -6.66 -19.52 -16.08
CA ASP A 119 -6.11 -18.20 -16.39
C ASP A 119 -5.09 -17.85 -15.29
N ARG A 120 -3.81 -17.86 -15.66
CA ARG A 120 -2.70 -17.68 -14.71
C ARG A 120 -2.71 -16.31 -14.07
N VAL A 121 -3.16 -15.29 -14.79
CA VAL A 121 -3.21 -13.91 -14.29
C VAL A 121 -4.34 -13.80 -13.28
N GLU A 122 -5.55 -14.24 -13.64
CA GLU A 122 -6.69 -14.18 -12.72
C GLU A 122 -6.49 -15.07 -11.49
N HIS A 123 -5.90 -16.26 -11.65
CA HIS A 123 -5.51 -17.09 -10.53
C HIS A 123 -4.51 -16.38 -9.61
N ALA A 124 -3.45 -15.76 -10.17
CA ALA A 124 -2.48 -15.03 -9.36
C ALA A 124 -3.10 -13.81 -8.65
N ARG A 125 -4.05 -13.10 -9.28
CA ARG A 125 -4.80 -12.01 -8.65
C ARG A 125 -5.65 -12.51 -7.48
N MET A 126 -6.34 -13.64 -7.65
CA MET A 126 -7.12 -14.27 -6.59
C MET A 126 -6.22 -14.71 -5.43
N ARG A 127 -5.15 -15.44 -5.72
CA ARG A 127 -4.23 -15.95 -4.70
C ARG A 127 -3.46 -14.83 -4.00
N LEU A 128 -3.17 -13.72 -4.68
CA LEU A 128 -2.64 -12.53 -4.02
C LEU A 128 -3.62 -12.01 -2.97
N ARG A 129 -4.92 -11.92 -3.28
CA ARG A 129 -5.96 -11.53 -2.30
C ARG A 129 -6.02 -12.51 -1.13
N ASP A 130 -6.00 -13.82 -1.37
CA ASP A 130 -5.97 -14.82 -0.29
C ASP A 130 -4.74 -14.65 0.61
N GLY A 131 -3.58 -14.39 0.01
CA GLY A 131 -2.33 -14.13 0.72
C GLY A 131 -2.39 -12.86 1.58
N LEU A 132 -3.08 -11.82 1.12
CA LEU A 132 -3.35 -10.61 1.89
C LEU A 132 -4.32 -10.88 3.05
N GLU A 133 -5.44 -11.56 2.79
CA GLU A 133 -6.45 -11.89 3.80
C GLU A 133 -5.91 -12.75 4.95
N GLN A 134 -5.06 -13.72 4.61
CA GLN A 134 -4.49 -14.65 5.59
C GLN A 134 -3.10 -14.21 6.09
N SER A 135 -2.59 -13.08 5.60
CA SER A 135 -1.26 -12.57 5.93
C SER A 135 -0.13 -13.59 5.69
N ILE A 136 -0.18 -14.32 4.56
CA ILE A 136 0.79 -15.36 4.19
C ILE A 136 1.80 -14.79 3.19
N GLY A 137 2.97 -14.37 3.70
CA GLY A 137 4.00 -13.70 2.89
C GLY A 137 4.48 -14.50 1.68
N LEU A 138 4.63 -15.83 1.78
CA LEU A 138 5.06 -16.65 0.65
C LEU A 138 4.03 -16.63 -0.50
N VAL A 139 2.74 -16.67 -0.17
CA VAL A 139 1.65 -16.61 -1.16
C VAL A 139 1.66 -15.22 -1.83
N VAL A 140 1.82 -14.15 -1.06
CA VAL A 140 1.98 -12.78 -1.61
C VAL A 140 3.17 -12.73 -2.58
N ALA A 141 4.35 -13.19 -2.16
CA ALA A 141 5.58 -13.14 -2.96
C ALA A 141 5.45 -13.88 -4.30
N LYS A 142 4.94 -15.12 -4.26
CA LYS A 142 4.78 -15.95 -5.46
C LYS A 142 3.82 -15.34 -6.48
N ASN A 143 2.73 -14.76 -6.00
CA ASN A 143 1.71 -14.21 -6.88
C ASN A 143 2.11 -12.84 -7.44
N VAL A 144 2.86 -12.03 -6.70
CA VAL A 144 3.52 -10.83 -7.25
C VAL A 144 4.48 -11.23 -8.38
N LEU A 145 5.34 -12.23 -8.16
CA LEU A 145 6.23 -12.75 -9.20
C LEU A 145 5.45 -13.22 -10.43
N ALA A 146 4.41 -14.02 -10.24
CA ALA A 146 3.60 -14.53 -11.34
C ALA A 146 2.94 -13.41 -12.16
N LEU A 147 2.45 -12.35 -11.51
CA LEU A 147 1.84 -11.19 -12.17
C LEU A 147 2.89 -10.38 -12.95
N LEU A 148 4.06 -10.13 -12.35
CA LEU A 148 5.15 -9.42 -13.03
C LEU A 148 5.69 -10.20 -14.24
N ASP A 149 5.89 -11.51 -14.09
CA ASP A 149 6.32 -12.40 -15.18
C ASP A 149 5.29 -12.44 -16.33
N ALA A 150 4.00 -12.30 -16.00
CA ALA A 150 2.91 -12.22 -16.98
C ALA A 150 2.76 -10.83 -17.62
N GLY A 151 3.60 -9.85 -17.25
CA GLY A 151 3.57 -8.50 -17.80
C GLY A 151 2.42 -7.64 -17.27
N VAL A 152 1.84 -7.99 -16.12
CA VAL A 152 0.80 -7.18 -15.47
C VAL A 152 1.41 -5.85 -15.02
N PRO A 153 0.77 -4.70 -15.32
CA PRO A 153 1.26 -3.40 -14.88
C PRO A 153 1.40 -3.34 -13.35
N ALA A 154 2.46 -2.69 -12.87
CA ALA A 154 2.69 -2.50 -11.44
C ALA A 154 1.49 -1.81 -10.74
N GLY A 155 0.86 -0.84 -11.41
CA GLY A 155 -0.34 -0.15 -10.91
C GLY A 155 -1.48 -1.12 -10.56
N ASP A 156 -1.71 -2.15 -11.37
CA ASP A 156 -2.75 -3.16 -11.12
C ASP A 156 -2.45 -3.99 -9.87
N ILE A 157 -1.17 -4.27 -9.60
CA ILE A 157 -0.75 -5.00 -8.39
C ILE A 157 -0.92 -4.11 -7.16
N LEU A 158 -0.56 -2.83 -7.26
CA LEU A 158 -0.78 -1.83 -6.21
C LEU A 158 -2.29 -1.62 -5.95
N GLU A 159 -3.13 -1.66 -6.99
CA GLU A 159 -4.58 -1.54 -6.87
C GLU A 159 -5.15 -2.63 -5.95
N ILE A 160 -4.71 -3.89 -6.10
CA ILE A 160 -5.15 -5.01 -5.25
C ILE A 160 -4.82 -4.73 -3.78
N GLY A 161 -3.58 -4.33 -3.48
CA GLY A 161 -3.15 -4.00 -2.12
C GLY A 161 -3.85 -2.77 -1.54
N GLY A 162 -3.99 -1.71 -2.35
CA GLY A 162 -4.62 -0.46 -1.96
C GLY A 162 -6.10 -0.64 -1.63
N ALA A 163 -6.85 -1.31 -2.51
CA ALA A 163 -8.25 -1.62 -2.29
C ALA A 163 -8.45 -2.53 -1.07
N PHE A 164 -7.60 -3.55 -0.92
CA PHE A 164 -7.64 -4.43 0.25
C PHE A 164 -7.38 -3.66 1.55
N GLY A 165 -6.27 -2.92 1.66
CA GLY A 165 -5.92 -2.19 2.88
C GLY A 165 -6.94 -1.10 3.24
N ALA A 166 -7.53 -0.41 2.26
CA ALA A 166 -8.57 0.59 2.50
C ALA A 166 -9.91 -0.02 2.94
N SER A 167 -10.14 -1.30 2.63
CA SER A 167 -11.37 -2.04 2.95
C SER A 167 -11.27 -2.86 4.24
N TYR A 168 -10.13 -3.49 4.52
CA TYR A 168 -9.94 -4.47 5.60
C TYR A 168 -9.25 -3.85 6.82
N ARG A 169 -9.66 -2.64 7.19
CA ARG A 169 -9.19 -1.97 8.41
C ARG A 169 -10.19 -0.93 8.92
N LYS A 170 -10.95 -1.27 9.97
CA LYS A 170 -12.00 -0.40 10.51
C LYS A 170 -11.51 1.01 10.90
N SER A 171 -10.31 1.11 11.47
CA SER A 171 -9.74 2.40 11.88
C SER A 171 -9.05 3.17 10.76
N GLY A 172 -9.27 2.79 9.50
CA GLY A 172 -8.81 3.55 8.34
C GLY A 172 -7.33 3.37 7.99
N TRP A 173 -6.80 4.34 7.25
CA TRP A 173 -5.44 4.39 6.70
C TRP A 173 -4.34 4.35 7.78
N ARG A 174 -3.25 3.60 7.55
CA ARG A 174 -2.05 3.51 8.41
C ARG A 174 -0.79 3.17 7.60
N SER A 175 0.29 2.84 8.33
CA SER A 175 1.61 2.43 7.85
C SER A 175 1.60 1.50 6.65
N GLY A 176 0.76 0.46 6.60
CA GLY A 176 0.72 -0.49 5.50
C GLY A 176 0.42 0.17 4.16
N LEU A 177 -0.64 0.98 4.09
CA LEU A 177 -0.99 1.72 2.87
C LEU A 177 0.03 2.84 2.57
N THR A 178 0.56 3.51 3.59
CA THR A 178 1.65 4.48 3.44
C THR A 178 2.89 3.85 2.82
N ILE A 179 3.31 2.69 3.30
CA ILE A 179 4.49 1.95 2.82
C ILE A 179 4.23 1.40 1.42
N LEU A 180 3.05 0.82 1.14
CA LEU A 180 2.67 0.37 -0.21
C LEU A 180 2.78 1.52 -1.22
N THR A 181 2.25 2.69 -0.86
CA THR A 181 2.30 3.89 -1.71
C THR A 181 3.73 4.36 -1.92
N ALA A 182 4.53 4.43 -0.84
CA ALA A 182 5.93 4.81 -0.92
C ALA A 182 6.72 3.85 -1.82
N MET A 183 6.49 2.54 -1.70
CA MET A 183 7.08 1.52 -2.57
C MET A 183 6.66 1.70 -4.02
N GLY A 184 5.38 2.00 -4.28
CA GLY A 184 4.86 2.31 -5.61
C GLY A 184 5.55 3.52 -6.25
N ASN A 185 5.76 4.60 -5.50
CA ASN A 185 6.43 5.81 -5.97
C ASN A 185 7.90 5.60 -6.36
N VAL A 186 8.60 4.64 -5.71
CA VAL A 186 10.01 4.38 -6.01
C VAL A 186 10.21 3.37 -7.14
N LEU A 187 9.17 2.64 -7.56
CA LEU A 187 9.27 1.62 -8.62
C LEU A 187 9.98 2.10 -9.91
N PRO A 188 9.75 3.33 -10.43
CA PRO A 188 10.45 3.80 -11.62
C PRO A 188 11.96 3.96 -11.44
N ALA A 189 12.42 4.15 -10.20
CA ALA A 189 13.83 4.27 -9.84
C ALA A 189 14.52 2.93 -9.55
N LEU A 190 13.76 1.84 -9.45
CA LEU A 190 14.27 0.51 -9.15
C LEU A 190 14.61 -0.29 -10.42
N ALA A 191 15.68 -1.08 -10.33
CA ALA A 191 16.02 -2.07 -11.34
C ALA A 191 14.87 -3.10 -11.48
N PRO A 192 14.62 -3.67 -12.67
CA PRO A 192 13.52 -4.61 -12.88
C PRO A 192 13.45 -5.75 -11.86
N GLU A 193 14.60 -6.31 -11.48
CA GLU A 193 14.76 -7.37 -10.48
C GLU A 193 14.35 -6.95 -9.06
N ASP A 194 14.50 -5.68 -8.71
CA ASP A 194 14.18 -5.15 -7.37
C ASP A 194 12.71 -4.74 -7.24
N ARG A 195 11.98 -4.59 -8.35
CA ARG A 195 10.56 -4.18 -8.33
C ARG A 195 9.68 -5.18 -7.60
N MET A 196 10.01 -6.47 -7.67
CA MET A 196 9.30 -7.50 -6.91
C MET A 196 9.39 -7.25 -5.41
N LEU A 197 10.59 -6.89 -4.90
CA LEU A 197 10.82 -6.64 -3.48
C LEU A 197 10.00 -5.44 -2.99
N ALA A 198 9.89 -4.38 -3.78
CA ALA A 198 9.08 -3.21 -3.44
C ALA A 198 7.58 -3.56 -3.33
N HIS A 199 7.02 -4.29 -4.30
CA HIS A 199 5.64 -4.76 -4.23
C HIS A 199 5.42 -5.68 -3.02
N TYR A 200 6.30 -6.66 -2.84
CA TYR A 200 6.24 -7.60 -1.72
C TYR A 200 6.27 -6.88 -0.37
N HIS A 201 7.19 -5.94 -0.19
CA HIS A 201 7.33 -5.19 1.06
C HIS A 201 6.07 -4.38 1.37
N GLY A 202 5.53 -3.66 0.38
CA GLY A 202 4.26 -2.94 0.53
C GLY A 202 3.10 -3.86 0.89
N LEU A 203 2.89 -4.92 0.10
CA LEU A 203 1.75 -5.82 0.23
C LEU A 203 1.76 -6.62 1.54
N VAL A 204 2.92 -7.13 1.96
CA VAL A 204 3.01 -7.84 3.26
C VAL A 204 2.76 -6.91 4.44
N THR A 205 3.14 -5.64 4.33
CA THR A 205 2.88 -4.66 5.39
C THR A 205 1.39 -4.33 5.45
N VAL A 206 0.73 -4.17 4.30
CA VAL A 206 -0.74 -4.05 4.23
C VAL A 206 -1.42 -5.27 4.85
N ALA A 207 -0.98 -6.48 4.49
CA ALA A 207 -1.56 -7.72 5.02
C ALA A 207 -1.45 -7.78 6.55
N ARG A 208 -0.27 -7.44 7.10
CA ARG A 208 -0.03 -7.41 8.55
C ARG A 208 -0.89 -6.34 9.25
N ASP A 209 -1.00 -5.16 8.67
CA ASP A 209 -1.79 -4.05 9.23
C ASP A 209 -3.31 -4.34 9.23
N SER A 210 -3.76 -5.20 8.32
CA SER A 210 -5.15 -5.66 8.19
C SER A 210 -5.43 -7.00 8.89
N ALA A 211 -4.41 -7.71 9.37
CA ALA A 211 -4.58 -9.04 9.96
C ALA A 211 -5.53 -9.01 11.16
N GLY A 212 -6.56 -9.85 11.13
CA GLY A 212 -7.58 -9.94 12.18
C GLY A 212 -8.52 -8.73 12.28
N GLN A 213 -8.42 -7.76 11.35
CA GLN A 213 -9.32 -6.61 11.32
C GLN A 213 -10.61 -6.93 10.55
N PRO A 214 -11.76 -6.41 10.99
CA PRO A 214 -12.99 -6.54 10.23
C PRO A 214 -12.96 -5.64 9.01
N ARG A 215 -13.67 -6.06 7.96
CA ARG A 215 -13.97 -5.21 6.79
C ARG A 215 -14.81 -4.01 7.21
N ARG A 216 -14.54 -2.85 6.60
CA ARG A 216 -15.35 -1.64 6.74
C ARG A 216 -16.71 -1.80 6.08
N HIS A 217 -17.73 -1.18 6.68
CA HIS A 217 -19.01 -0.97 6.02
C HIS A 217 -18.90 0.33 5.24
N PHE A 218 -18.97 0.24 3.92
CA PHE A 218 -18.94 1.43 3.06
C PHE A 218 -20.25 2.20 3.23
N LEU A 219 -20.13 3.53 3.35
CA LEU A 219 -21.28 4.42 3.31
C LEU A 219 -21.60 4.82 1.87
N ASP A 220 -22.80 5.31 1.67
CA ASP A 220 -23.24 5.90 0.40
C ASP A 220 -23.17 7.43 0.46
N ALA A 221 -22.96 8.02 -0.71
CA ALA A 221 -23.14 9.45 -0.92
C ALA A 221 -24.55 9.93 -0.53
N LEU A 222 -24.71 11.25 -0.36
CA LEU A 222 -26.03 11.85 -0.24
C LEU A 222 -26.83 11.63 -1.55
N PRO A 223 -28.17 11.57 -1.48
CA PRO A 223 -29.00 11.56 -2.69
C PRO A 223 -28.63 12.71 -3.63
N ASP A 224 -28.74 12.49 -4.93
CA ASP A 224 -28.30 13.44 -5.96
C ASP A 224 -29.05 14.79 -5.82
N GLN A 225 -28.28 15.85 -5.55
CA GLN A 225 -28.79 17.20 -5.28
C GLN A 225 -27.91 18.32 -5.87
N GLY A 226 -26.82 18.02 -6.58
CA GLY A 226 -25.92 19.05 -7.12
C GLY A 226 -25.42 20.06 -6.07
N ILE A 227 -24.88 19.56 -4.95
CA ILE A 227 -24.46 20.39 -3.81
C ILE A 227 -23.17 21.16 -4.15
N PRO A 228 -23.12 22.49 -4.04
CA PRO A 228 -21.91 23.26 -4.34
C PRO A 228 -20.69 22.81 -3.54
N LEU A 229 -19.52 22.77 -4.18
CA LEU A 229 -18.26 22.32 -3.56
C LEU A 229 -17.91 23.08 -2.28
N ASP A 230 -18.06 24.41 -2.27
CA ASP A 230 -17.76 25.23 -1.08
C ASP A 230 -18.61 24.81 0.12
N ARG A 231 -19.86 24.40 -0.11
CA ARG A 231 -20.74 23.88 0.94
C ARG A 231 -20.27 22.51 1.42
N LEU A 232 -19.82 21.63 0.51
CA LEU A 232 -19.25 20.32 0.88
C LEU A 232 -17.97 20.50 1.71
N LYS A 233 -17.08 21.43 1.34
CA LYS A 233 -15.86 21.74 2.11
C LYS A 233 -16.21 22.21 3.53
N VAL A 234 -17.20 23.11 3.68
CA VAL A 234 -17.67 23.57 4.99
C VAL A 234 -18.24 22.42 5.82
N TRP A 235 -19.13 21.60 5.26
CA TRP A 235 -19.71 20.47 5.98
C TRP A 235 -18.67 19.44 6.41
N PHE A 236 -17.72 19.11 5.52
CA PHE A 236 -16.66 18.17 5.85
C PHE A 236 -15.83 18.63 7.04
N ARG A 237 -15.38 19.89 7.03
CA ARG A 237 -14.64 20.50 8.15
C ARG A 237 -15.47 20.51 9.44
N GLN A 238 -16.77 20.84 9.37
CA GLN A 238 -17.67 20.80 10.52
C GLN A 238 -17.82 19.40 11.12
N PHE A 239 -17.96 18.37 10.29
CA PHE A 239 -18.02 16.98 10.77
C PHE A 239 -16.70 16.52 11.38
N ILE A 240 -15.56 16.91 10.79
CA ILE A 240 -14.25 16.65 11.38
C ILE A 240 -14.09 17.34 12.74
N GLU A 241 -14.53 18.60 12.88
CA GLU A 241 -14.45 19.34 14.15
C GLU A 241 -15.17 18.61 15.29
N VAL A 242 -16.36 18.06 15.01
CA VAL A 242 -17.15 17.31 15.99
C VAL A 242 -16.83 15.82 16.03
N ARG A 243 -15.74 15.40 15.35
CA ARG A 243 -15.25 14.02 15.28
C ARG A 243 -16.28 13.01 14.72
N ASP A 244 -17.16 13.46 13.82
CA ASP A 244 -18.13 12.63 13.11
C ASP A 244 -17.53 12.10 11.80
N SER A 245 -16.90 10.92 11.87
CA SER A 245 -16.29 10.28 10.70
C SER A 245 -17.30 9.88 9.64
N ASP A 246 -18.52 9.49 10.03
CA ASP A 246 -19.54 8.99 9.12
C ASP A 246 -20.15 10.15 8.32
N GLY A 247 -20.46 11.27 8.99
CA GLY A 247 -20.88 12.50 8.34
C GLY A 247 -19.84 13.00 7.34
N ALA A 248 -18.57 13.06 7.75
CA ALA A 248 -17.47 13.47 6.88
C ALA A 248 -17.28 12.52 5.68
N GLU A 249 -17.37 11.21 5.88
CA GLU A 249 -17.25 10.21 4.80
C GLU A 249 -18.36 10.36 3.76
N ARG A 250 -19.61 10.57 4.18
CA ARG A 250 -20.72 10.78 3.26
C ARG A 250 -20.58 12.06 2.45
N VAL A 251 -20.07 13.14 3.05
CA VAL A 251 -19.80 14.40 2.33
C VAL A 251 -18.70 14.18 1.27
N LEU A 252 -17.62 13.49 1.63
CA LEU A 252 -16.53 13.15 0.72
C LEU A 252 -17.00 12.27 -0.45
N LEU A 253 -17.79 11.23 -0.17
CA LEU A 253 -18.39 10.37 -1.21
C LEU A 253 -19.33 11.14 -2.13
N THR A 254 -20.06 12.12 -1.60
CA THR A 254 -20.91 13.02 -2.38
C THR A 254 -20.07 13.87 -3.34
N ALA A 255 -18.94 14.42 -2.89
CA ALA A 255 -18.01 15.16 -3.75
C ALA A 255 -17.45 14.26 -4.88
N ILE A 256 -17.06 13.02 -4.54
CA ILE A 256 -16.55 12.04 -5.51
C ILE A 256 -17.63 11.68 -6.55
N GLN A 257 -18.88 11.45 -6.11
CA GLN A 257 -20.00 11.13 -7.01
C GLN A 257 -20.31 12.28 -7.96
N GLN A 258 -20.18 13.53 -7.51
CA GLN A 258 -20.32 14.73 -8.33
C GLN A 258 -19.11 15.01 -9.24
N GLN A 259 -18.13 14.10 -9.30
CA GLN A 259 -16.94 14.22 -10.14
C GLN A 259 -16.11 15.48 -9.83
N VAL A 260 -16.07 15.90 -8.56
CA VAL A 260 -15.16 16.95 -8.10
C VAL A 260 -13.72 16.58 -8.45
N SER A 261 -12.93 17.59 -8.84
CA SER A 261 -11.59 17.35 -9.36
C SER A 261 -10.65 16.73 -8.31
N PRO A 262 -9.63 15.96 -8.74
CA PRO A 262 -8.59 15.45 -7.83
C PRO A 262 -7.95 16.52 -6.94
N ALA A 263 -7.70 17.71 -7.50
CA ALA A 263 -7.11 18.83 -6.77
C ALA A 263 -8.07 19.35 -5.68
N ASP A 264 -9.35 19.50 -5.99
CA ASP A 264 -10.37 19.97 -5.05
C ASP A 264 -10.65 18.95 -3.93
N LEU A 265 -10.62 17.65 -4.23
CA LEU A 265 -10.73 16.59 -3.22
C LEU A 265 -9.53 16.59 -2.28
N ALA A 266 -8.31 16.75 -2.83
CA ALA A 266 -7.10 16.86 -2.03
C ALA A 266 -7.13 18.10 -1.13
N ASP A 267 -7.54 19.26 -1.67
CA ASP A 267 -7.70 20.49 -0.91
C ASP A 267 -8.74 20.37 0.21
N MET A 268 -9.89 19.75 -0.06
CA MET A 268 -10.94 19.50 0.93
C MET A 268 -10.42 18.69 2.13
N LEU A 269 -9.66 17.61 1.87
CA LEU A 269 -9.04 16.78 2.91
C LEU A 269 -7.90 17.51 3.65
N ALA A 270 -7.04 18.21 2.90
CA ALA A 270 -5.90 18.91 3.45
C ALA A 270 -6.35 20.08 4.33
N SER A 271 -7.34 20.86 3.89
CA SER A 271 -7.94 21.97 4.65
C SER A 271 -8.38 21.50 6.04
N ALA A 272 -9.19 20.45 6.11
CA ALA A 272 -9.65 19.89 7.39
C ALA A 272 -8.50 19.35 8.27
N THR A 273 -7.44 18.81 7.64
CA THR A 273 -6.25 18.30 8.36
C THR A 273 -5.38 19.44 8.91
N THR A 274 -5.54 20.65 8.40
CA THR A 274 -4.73 21.83 8.76
C THR A 274 -5.47 22.87 9.59
N ASP A 275 -6.76 22.66 9.87
CA ASP A 275 -7.52 23.49 10.82
C ASP A 275 -6.95 23.45 12.24
N HIS A 276 -6.20 22.39 12.57
CA HIS A 276 -5.50 22.21 13.84
C HIS A 276 -4.00 22.03 13.63
N ALA A 277 -3.21 22.30 14.67
CA ALA A 277 -1.77 22.21 14.61
C ALA A 277 -1.33 20.74 14.55
N PHE A 278 -0.58 20.41 13.49
CA PHE A 278 0.26 19.21 13.39
C PHE A 278 -0.39 17.92 13.92
N LEU A 279 -1.52 17.54 13.34
CA LEU A 279 -2.33 16.40 13.78
C LEU A 279 -1.56 15.07 13.81
N ASP A 280 -1.74 14.31 14.89
CA ASP A 280 -1.10 13.00 15.14
C ASP A 280 0.41 12.97 14.83
N GLY A 281 1.14 14.00 15.28
CA GLY A 281 2.58 14.06 15.04
C GLY A 281 2.95 14.18 13.55
N GLY A 282 2.02 14.70 12.73
CA GLY A 282 2.18 14.90 11.29
C GLY A 282 1.70 13.73 10.42
N HIS A 283 1.27 12.61 11.01
CA HIS A 283 0.84 11.45 10.23
C HIS A 283 -0.42 11.73 9.39
N THR A 284 -1.37 12.50 9.91
CA THR A 284 -2.67 12.70 9.24
C THR A 284 -2.51 13.36 7.87
N LEU A 285 -1.67 14.40 7.76
CA LEU A 285 -1.43 15.06 6.47
C LEU A 285 -0.59 14.19 5.52
N ASP A 286 0.37 13.43 6.05
CA ASP A 286 1.10 12.44 5.26
C ASP A 286 0.15 11.39 4.68
N PHE A 287 -0.80 10.88 5.47
CA PHE A 287 -1.77 9.90 5.00
C PHE A 287 -2.70 10.47 3.91
N VAL A 288 -3.15 11.72 4.04
CA VAL A 288 -3.90 12.41 2.97
C VAL A 288 -3.07 12.49 1.69
N ASN A 289 -1.80 12.91 1.79
CA ASN A 289 -0.92 12.97 0.63
C ASN A 289 -0.69 11.57 0.01
N LYS A 290 -0.43 10.55 0.83
CA LYS A 290 -0.19 9.18 0.38
C LYS A 290 -1.43 8.55 -0.24
N ALA A 291 -2.62 8.84 0.28
CA ALA A 291 -3.87 8.42 -0.36
C ALA A 291 -4.00 9.00 -1.78
N CYS A 292 -3.64 10.27 -1.97
CA CYS A 292 -3.66 10.90 -3.27
C CYS A 292 -2.54 10.37 -4.20
N GLU A 293 -1.32 10.16 -3.70
CA GLU A 293 -0.23 9.54 -4.47
C GLU A 293 -0.60 8.11 -4.91
N LEU A 294 -1.27 7.33 -4.05
CA LEU A 294 -1.75 6.01 -4.43
C LEU A 294 -2.75 6.10 -5.58
N LEU A 295 -3.68 7.06 -5.54
CA LEU A 295 -4.64 7.30 -6.63
C LEU A 295 -3.98 7.79 -7.91
N ASP A 296 -2.86 8.50 -7.84
CA ASP A 296 -2.07 8.83 -9.04
C ASP A 296 -1.44 7.57 -9.66
N LEU A 297 -1.08 6.58 -8.84
CA LEU A 297 -0.49 5.30 -9.30
C LEU A 297 -1.52 4.31 -9.85
N ILE A 298 -2.71 4.22 -9.24
CA ILE A 298 -3.74 3.21 -9.57
C ILE A 298 -4.94 3.79 -10.35
N GLY A 299 -5.08 5.12 -10.36
CA GLY A 299 -6.16 5.85 -11.00
C GLY A 299 -7.24 6.36 -10.04
N TRP A 300 -7.66 7.60 -10.25
CA TRP A 300 -8.67 8.29 -9.43
C TRP A 300 -10.09 7.71 -9.51
N ARG A 301 -10.35 6.77 -10.43
CA ARG A 301 -11.58 5.95 -10.43
C ARG A 301 -11.79 5.18 -9.12
N HIS A 302 -10.72 4.95 -8.36
CA HIS A 302 -10.75 4.27 -7.06
C HIS A 302 -10.93 5.21 -5.86
N ALA A 303 -11.16 6.51 -6.07
CA ALA A 303 -11.25 7.49 -4.99
C ALA A 303 -12.30 7.12 -3.93
N ALA A 304 -13.46 6.59 -4.33
CA ALA A 304 -14.53 6.17 -3.43
C ALA A 304 -14.16 4.97 -2.53
N THR A 305 -13.14 4.18 -2.90
CA THR A 305 -12.61 3.10 -2.06
C THR A 305 -11.48 3.61 -1.16
N ILE A 306 -10.61 4.47 -1.72
CA ILE A 306 -9.37 4.87 -1.06
C ILE A 306 -9.56 6.04 -0.09
N LEU A 307 -10.11 7.17 -0.55
CA LEU A 307 -10.16 8.40 0.26
C LEU A 307 -11.00 8.26 1.54
N PRO A 308 -12.13 7.54 1.57
CA PRO A 308 -12.85 7.31 2.82
C PRO A 308 -12.00 6.68 3.93
N SER A 309 -10.92 5.98 3.61
CA SER A 309 -10.05 5.38 4.63
C SER A 309 -9.27 6.40 5.45
N VAL A 310 -9.08 7.64 4.98
CA VAL A 310 -8.42 8.68 5.79
C VAL A 310 -9.39 9.39 6.73
N THR A 311 -10.69 9.38 6.46
CA THR A 311 -11.69 10.12 7.26
C THR A 311 -11.71 9.73 8.74
N PRO A 312 -11.73 8.44 9.13
CA PRO A 312 -11.67 8.05 10.54
C PRO A 312 -10.38 8.53 11.22
N VAL A 313 -9.27 8.61 10.48
CA VAL A 313 -8.00 9.10 11.02
C VAL A 313 -8.11 10.59 11.31
N ILE A 314 -8.52 11.39 10.32
CA ILE A 314 -8.66 12.85 10.46
C ILE A 314 -9.58 13.19 11.65
N ALA A 315 -10.74 12.54 11.75
CA ALA A 315 -11.71 12.79 12.82
C ALA A 315 -11.22 12.38 14.23
N SER A 316 -10.32 11.39 14.32
CA SER A 316 -9.84 10.87 15.61
C SER A 316 -8.46 11.40 16.02
N SER A 317 -7.82 12.24 15.21
CA SER A 317 -6.47 12.72 15.48
C SER A 317 -6.34 13.53 16.78
N THR A 318 -5.17 13.39 17.38
CA THR A 318 -4.67 14.25 18.46
C THR A 318 -4.25 15.59 17.88
N ARG A 319 -4.66 16.67 18.55
CA ARG A 319 -4.34 18.05 18.14
C ARG A 319 -3.08 18.50 18.87
N SER A 320 -2.05 18.94 18.14
CA SER A 320 -0.79 19.31 18.80
C SER A 320 -0.92 20.54 19.69
N GLU A 321 -1.89 21.42 19.44
CA GLU A 321 -2.18 22.56 20.33
C GLU A 321 -2.64 22.15 21.74
N GLU A 322 -3.02 20.89 21.96
CA GLU A 322 -3.37 20.35 23.27
C GLU A 322 -2.12 19.85 24.04
N LEU A 323 -0.95 19.82 23.38
CA LEU A 323 0.29 19.26 23.93
C LEU A 323 1.18 20.33 24.57
N ASN A 324 1.83 19.95 25.67
CA ASN A 324 2.75 20.83 26.39
C ASN A 324 3.92 21.32 25.51
N SER A 325 4.42 20.46 24.62
CA SER A 325 5.51 20.79 23.69
C SER A 325 5.20 21.95 22.73
N TRP A 326 3.92 22.25 22.49
CA TRP A 326 3.48 23.36 21.63
C TRP A 326 3.03 24.59 22.41
N ARG A 327 2.79 24.45 23.72
CA ARG A 327 2.28 25.53 24.59
C ARG A 327 3.33 26.11 25.54
N ARG A 328 4.44 25.39 25.78
CA ARG A 328 5.50 25.77 26.71
C ARG A 328 6.89 25.37 26.20
N PRO A 329 7.95 26.12 26.58
CA PRO A 329 7.91 27.36 27.36
C PRO A 329 7.35 28.56 26.58
N ILE A 330 7.40 28.51 25.25
CA ILE A 330 6.80 29.48 24.33
C ILE A 330 5.47 28.89 23.85
N ASP A 331 4.42 29.71 23.82
CA ASP A 331 3.13 29.31 23.25
C ASP A 331 3.16 29.47 21.73
N LEU A 332 3.52 28.40 21.04
CA LEU A 332 3.71 28.39 19.58
C LEU A 332 2.36 28.54 18.84
N ILE A 333 1.26 28.20 19.49
CA ILE A 333 -0.08 28.35 18.92
C ILE A 333 -0.50 29.82 18.95
N ALA A 334 -0.31 30.49 20.09
CA ALA A 334 -0.56 31.93 20.21
C ALA A 334 0.32 32.75 19.26
N LEU A 335 1.54 32.28 18.96
CA LEU A 335 2.42 32.89 17.97
C LEU A 335 1.89 32.80 16.54
N LEU A 336 1.21 31.70 16.18
CA LEU A 336 0.69 31.47 14.83
C LEU A 336 -0.68 32.12 14.57
N GLU A 337 -1.47 32.34 15.63
CA GLU A 337 -2.85 32.85 15.54
C GLU A 337 -2.96 34.18 14.75
N PRO A 338 -2.12 35.21 14.97
CA PRO A 338 -2.20 36.46 14.21
C PRO A 338 -1.95 36.28 12.70
N VAL A 339 -1.12 35.30 12.32
CA VAL A 339 -0.88 34.98 10.90
C VAL A 339 -2.09 34.27 10.32
N PHE A 340 -2.71 33.36 11.07
CA PHE A 340 -3.86 32.57 10.60
C PHE A 340 -5.15 33.38 10.50
N GLU A 341 -5.32 34.44 11.31
CA GLU A 341 -6.44 35.40 11.17
C GLU A 341 -6.39 36.17 9.84
N ARG A 342 -5.20 36.29 9.24
CA ARG A 342 -4.94 37.07 8.02
C ARG A 342 -4.49 36.20 6.86
N LEU A 343 -4.77 34.90 6.94
CA LEU A 343 -4.20 33.90 6.04
C LEU A 343 -4.59 34.12 4.57
N ASP A 344 -5.82 34.56 4.31
CA ASP A 344 -6.29 34.89 2.96
C ASP A 344 -5.52 36.06 2.36
N ASP A 345 -5.19 37.08 3.16
CA ASP A 345 -4.38 38.23 2.72
C ASP A 345 -2.95 37.79 2.38
N VAL A 346 -2.34 36.98 3.26
CA VAL A 346 -0.98 36.44 3.08
C VAL A 346 -0.93 35.56 1.82
N PHE A 347 -1.91 34.67 1.65
CA PHE A 347 -2.00 33.82 0.46
C PHE A 347 -2.27 34.62 -0.82
N GLY A 348 -3.11 35.66 -0.75
CA GLY A 348 -3.42 36.53 -1.89
C GLY A 348 -2.21 37.32 -2.43
N GLN A 349 -1.20 37.56 -1.59
CA GLN A 349 0.07 38.19 -1.99
C GLN A 349 1.09 37.16 -2.50
N ALA A 350 0.97 35.90 -2.11
CA ALA A 350 1.91 34.85 -2.44
C ALA A 350 1.93 34.54 -3.96
N GLY A 351 3.10 34.16 -4.48
CA GLY A 351 3.29 33.84 -5.89
C GLY A 351 3.22 35.03 -6.87
N THR A 352 3.12 36.27 -6.37
CA THR A 352 3.11 37.48 -7.22
C THR A 352 4.50 37.85 -7.76
N ASN A 353 5.57 37.32 -7.17
CA ASN A 353 6.95 37.56 -7.56
C ASN A 353 7.60 36.29 -8.14
N ALA A 354 7.59 36.17 -9.46
CA ALA A 354 8.18 35.02 -10.17
C ALA A 354 9.72 34.92 -10.03
N ASP A 355 10.38 36.04 -9.71
CA ASP A 355 11.84 36.11 -9.57
C ASP A 355 12.31 35.81 -8.15
N TRP A 356 11.39 35.65 -7.19
CA TRP A 356 11.74 35.28 -5.84
C TRP A 356 12.50 33.95 -5.80
N ARG A 357 13.56 33.89 -5.00
CA ARG A 357 14.37 32.71 -4.76
C ARG A 357 14.55 32.54 -3.26
N VAL A 358 14.67 31.29 -2.81
CA VAL A 358 14.88 30.94 -1.41
C VAL A 358 16.21 31.56 -0.93
N PRO A 359 16.19 32.51 0.00
CA PRO A 359 17.41 33.08 0.57
C PRO A 359 18.13 32.06 1.48
N GLU A 360 19.46 32.08 1.53
CA GLU A 360 20.23 31.16 2.41
C GLU A 360 19.94 31.41 3.90
N ASP A 361 19.75 32.67 4.28
CA ASP A 361 19.40 33.08 5.63
C ASP A 361 18.03 32.55 6.06
N LEU A 362 17.08 32.37 5.14
CA LEU A 362 15.79 31.76 5.46
C LEU A 362 15.95 30.32 5.99
N ILE A 363 16.86 29.53 5.41
CA ILE A 363 17.15 28.18 5.89
C ILE A 363 17.84 28.22 7.25
N ALA A 364 18.80 29.12 7.42
CA ALA A 364 19.49 29.30 8.71
C ALA A 364 18.52 29.70 9.82
N THR A 365 17.58 30.61 9.55
CA THR A 365 16.53 31.02 10.49
C THR A 365 15.66 29.84 10.90
N MET A 366 15.19 29.01 9.95
CA MET A 366 14.40 27.80 10.26
C MET A 366 15.16 26.76 11.09
N LEU A 367 16.48 26.70 10.98
CA LEU A 367 17.33 25.83 11.78
C LEU A 367 17.72 26.43 13.15
N GLY A 368 17.38 27.70 13.39
CA GLY A 368 17.65 28.42 14.62
C GLY A 368 16.80 27.98 15.82
N ASP A 369 16.86 28.78 16.88
CA ASP A 369 16.19 28.56 18.16
C ASP A 369 15.17 29.65 18.53
N ASP A 370 14.84 30.53 17.58
CA ASP A 370 13.83 31.56 17.72
C ASP A 370 12.60 31.26 16.83
N PRO A 371 11.48 30.78 17.40
CA PRO A 371 10.28 30.48 16.62
C PRO A 371 9.59 31.74 16.08
N GLU A 372 9.73 32.90 16.72
CA GLU A 372 9.14 34.17 16.25
C GLU A 372 9.80 34.62 14.96
N ALA A 373 11.14 34.63 14.94
CA ALA A 373 11.91 34.92 13.74
C ALA A 373 11.58 33.97 12.57
N ILE A 374 11.30 32.69 12.86
CA ILE A 374 10.87 31.72 11.84
C ILE A 374 9.52 32.10 11.24
N VAL A 375 8.54 32.42 12.08
CA VAL A 375 7.19 32.79 11.63
C VAL A 375 7.23 34.10 10.84
N GLU A 376 7.98 35.10 11.30
CA GLU A 376 8.18 36.37 10.60
C GLU A 376 8.84 36.18 9.24
N ALA A 377 9.90 35.37 9.16
CA ALA A 377 10.62 35.14 7.91
C ALA A 377 9.76 34.41 6.87
N LEU A 378 8.94 33.44 7.28
CA LEU A 378 8.01 32.74 6.39
C LEU A 378 6.87 33.66 5.93
N THR A 379 6.31 34.45 6.84
CA THR A 379 5.24 35.41 6.53
C THR A 379 5.75 36.47 5.55
N GLY A 380 6.90 37.07 5.84
CA GLY A 380 7.53 38.06 4.98
C GLY A 380 7.90 37.50 3.60
N ALA A 381 8.34 36.24 3.52
CA ALA A 381 8.58 35.60 2.22
C ALA A 381 7.31 35.55 1.36
N LEU A 382 6.18 35.12 1.94
CA LEU A 382 4.89 35.04 1.24
C LEU A 382 4.37 36.43 0.84
N GLU A 383 4.44 37.41 1.74
CA GLU A 383 4.01 38.80 1.48
C GLU A 383 4.89 39.49 0.41
N LEU A 384 6.17 39.13 0.31
CA LEU A 384 7.07 39.57 -0.77
C LEU A 384 6.84 38.84 -2.11
N GLY A 385 5.81 38.01 -2.19
CA GLY A 385 5.38 37.35 -3.41
C GLY A 385 6.00 35.98 -3.66
N ALA A 386 6.65 35.35 -2.68
CA ALA A 386 7.16 34.00 -2.83
C ALA A 386 6.03 33.01 -3.14
N SER A 387 6.27 32.05 -4.02
CA SER A 387 5.31 30.96 -4.25
C SER A 387 5.19 30.08 -3.00
N PRO A 388 3.98 29.73 -2.53
CA PRO A 388 3.79 28.77 -1.43
C PRO A 388 4.48 27.42 -1.68
N THR A 389 4.62 27.02 -2.95
CA THR A 389 5.36 25.82 -3.35
C THR A 389 6.86 25.95 -3.08
N LEU A 390 7.47 27.11 -3.34
CA LEU A 390 8.89 27.35 -3.04
C LEU A 390 9.14 27.47 -1.54
N VAL A 391 8.24 28.13 -0.81
CA VAL A 391 8.34 28.24 0.66
C VAL A 391 8.21 26.86 1.31
N SER A 392 7.21 26.05 0.92
CA SER A 392 7.10 24.67 1.42
C SER A 392 8.32 23.82 1.06
N GLN A 393 8.93 24.01 -0.12
CA GLN A 393 10.18 23.33 -0.49
C GLN A 393 11.35 23.73 0.42
N ALA A 394 11.45 25.00 0.81
CA ALA A 394 12.46 25.47 1.75
C ALA A 394 12.29 24.82 3.14
N VAL A 395 11.05 24.68 3.62
CA VAL A 395 10.75 23.98 4.88
C VAL A 395 11.12 22.49 4.80
N VAL A 396 10.84 21.82 3.66
CA VAL A 396 11.30 20.44 3.42
C VAL A 396 12.82 20.35 3.51
N TYR A 397 13.53 21.28 2.87
CA TYR A 397 14.99 21.28 2.90
C TYR A 397 15.53 21.45 4.32
N ALA A 398 14.96 22.35 5.13
CA ALA A 398 15.33 22.48 6.54
C ALA A 398 15.04 21.19 7.34
N ALA A 399 13.92 20.52 7.10
CA ALA A 399 13.61 19.24 7.74
C ALA A 399 14.60 18.13 7.33
N VAL A 400 15.01 18.07 6.07
CA VAL A 400 16.07 17.15 5.61
C VAL A 400 17.39 17.44 6.31
N LEU A 401 17.76 18.71 6.47
CA LEU A 401 18.99 19.08 7.17
C LEU A 401 18.98 18.65 8.64
N ARG A 402 17.82 18.64 9.31
CA ARG A 402 17.69 18.05 10.67
C ARG A 402 18.01 16.55 10.68
N VAL A 403 17.61 15.82 9.64
CA VAL A 403 17.93 14.39 9.47
C VAL A 403 19.42 14.21 9.17
N THR A 404 20.03 15.03 8.33
CA THR A 404 21.47 14.90 7.99
C THR A 404 22.37 15.27 9.16
N HIS A 405 21.96 16.21 10.01
CA HIS A 405 22.68 16.59 11.21
C HIS A 405 22.43 15.64 12.40
N PHE A 406 21.68 14.56 12.19
CA PHE A 406 21.33 13.60 13.22
C PHE A 406 22.54 12.76 13.64
N HIS A 407 22.87 12.77 14.93
CA HIS A 407 24.01 12.03 15.45
C HIS A 407 23.68 10.56 15.67
N THR A 408 24.59 9.64 15.30
CA THR A 408 24.37 8.19 15.46
C THR A 408 24.37 7.73 16.93
N SER A 409 24.69 8.62 17.87
CA SER A 409 24.55 8.35 19.32
C SER A 409 23.14 8.58 19.85
N ASN A 410 22.27 9.25 19.08
CA ASN A 410 20.88 9.44 19.46
C ASN A 410 20.12 8.11 19.40
N GLU A 411 19.01 7.99 20.12
CA GLU A 411 18.22 6.77 20.11
C GLU A 411 17.47 6.60 18.78
N PHE A 412 17.11 5.36 18.45
CA PHE A 412 16.33 5.09 17.24
C PHE A 412 14.97 5.83 17.24
N SER A 413 14.35 6.00 18.40
CA SER A 413 13.14 6.81 18.61
C SER A 413 13.33 8.28 18.22
N ASP A 414 14.51 8.84 18.47
CA ASP A 414 14.85 10.21 18.07
C ASP A 414 14.96 10.33 16.54
N TRP A 415 15.44 9.27 15.87
CA TRP A 415 15.51 9.24 14.41
C TRP A 415 14.11 9.21 13.79
N ILE A 416 13.19 8.43 14.37
CA ILE A 416 11.77 8.41 13.97
C ILE A 416 11.16 9.81 14.11
N THR A 417 11.56 10.56 15.13
CA THR A 417 11.06 11.91 15.39
C THR A 417 11.38 12.87 14.24
N VAL A 418 12.65 12.99 13.85
CA VAL A 418 13.04 13.87 12.72
C VAL A 418 12.52 13.35 11.37
N LEU A 419 12.37 12.03 11.23
CA LEU A 419 11.75 11.41 10.06
C LEU A 419 10.30 11.87 9.89
N HIS A 420 9.49 11.89 10.96
CA HIS A 420 8.09 12.32 10.87
C HIS A 420 7.96 13.79 10.41
N THR A 421 8.86 14.66 10.87
CA THR A 421 8.94 16.05 10.42
C THR A 421 9.26 16.14 8.94
N PHE A 422 10.21 15.34 8.47
CA PHE A 422 10.52 15.26 7.04
C PHE A 422 9.34 14.73 6.22
N THR A 423 8.67 13.65 6.64
CA THR A 423 7.55 13.09 5.89
C THR A 423 6.36 14.06 5.84
N TYR A 424 6.06 14.74 6.96
CA TYR A 424 5.03 15.77 7.02
C TYR A 424 5.33 16.93 6.07
N THR A 425 6.53 17.51 6.14
CA THR A 425 6.90 18.65 5.30
C THR A 425 6.93 18.25 3.82
N ASN A 426 7.40 17.04 3.50
CA ASN A 426 7.32 16.53 2.13
C ASN A 426 5.87 16.37 1.67
N ALA A 427 4.98 15.84 2.52
CA ALA A 427 3.55 15.74 2.22
C ALA A 427 2.93 17.14 1.99
N THR A 428 3.26 18.13 2.83
CA THR A 428 2.88 19.53 2.64
C THR A 428 3.32 20.04 1.27
N HIS A 429 4.58 19.85 0.89
CA HIS A 429 5.08 20.32 -0.40
C HIS A 429 4.40 19.61 -1.59
N ARG A 430 4.15 18.30 -1.47
CA ARG A 430 3.45 17.53 -2.52
C ARG A 430 2.00 17.97 -2.68
N LEU A 431 1.28 18.21 -1.59
CA LEU A 431 -0.07 18.75 -1.61
C LEU A 431 -0.09 20.19 -2.13
N MET A 432 0.88 21.02 -1.76
CA MET A 432 0.98 22.40 -2.22
C MET A 432 1.17 22.49 -3.75
N ARG A 433 1.90 21.52 -4.33
CA ARG A 433 2.00 21.36 -5.79
C ARG A 433 0.72 20.86 -6.46
N ARG A 434 -0.12 20.14 -5.73
CA ARG A 434 -1.37 19.55 -6.25
C ARG A 434 -2.53 20.54 -6.19
N ALA A 435 -2.72 21.20 -5.05
CA ALA A 435 -3.84 22.07 -4.79
C ALA A 435 -3.45 23.16 -3.76
N PRO A 436 -2.77 24.23 -4.19
CA PRO A 436 -2.43 25.32 -3.29
C PRO A 436 -3.69 26.08 -2.84
N SER A 437 -3.82 26.30 -1.54
CA SER A 437 -4.91 27.04 -0.91
C SER A 437 -4.42 27.81 0.31
N ALA A 438 -5.21 28.78 0.75
CA ALA A 438 -4.91 29.53 1.98
C ALA A 438 -4.83 28.57 3.17
N GLU A 439 -5.78 27.66 3.34
CA GLU A 439 -5.78 26.67 4.41
C GLU A 439 -4.51 25.81 4.42
N LEU A 440 -4.06 25.32 3.26
CA LEU A 440 -2.87 24.48 3.18
C LEU A 440 -1.58 25.22 3.54
N VAL A 441 -1.55 26.56 3.45
CA VAL A 441 -0.41 27.35 3.91
C VAL A 441 -0.16 27.16 5.42
N ARG A 442 -1.18 26.85 6.24
CA ARG A 442 -0.97 26.53 7.66
C ARG A 442 0.02 25.38 7.86
N ALA A 443 0.00 24.39 6.97
CA ALA A 443 0.91 23.26 7.04
C ALA A 443 2.38 23.63 6.84
N VAL A 444 2.67 24.74 6.14
CA VAL A 444 4.04 25.28 6.02
C VAL A 444 4.53 25.73 7.38
N TYR A 445 3.71 26.50 8.10
CA TYR A 445 4.02 26.97 9.44
C TYR A 445 4.10 25.83 10.46
N HIS A 446 3.14 24.90 10.46
CA HIS A 446 3.18 23.72 11.33
C HIS A 446 4.46 22.90 11.12
N GLY A 447 4.88 22.74 9.86
CA GLY A 447 6.11 22.04 9.52
C GLY A 447 7.36 22.77 10.01
N ALA A 448 7.43 24.08 9.83
CA ALA A 448 8.55 24.89 10.29
C ALA A 448 8.66 24.95 11.81
N ILE A 449 7.53 25.10 12.53
CA ILE A 449 7.51 25.00 13.99
C ILE A 449 7.95 23.61 14.45
N ARG A 450 7.60 22.56 13.72
CA ARG A 450 8.09 21.23 14.03
C ARG A 450 9.61 21.10 13.83
N VAL A 451 10.16 21.68 12.75
CA VAL A 451 11.63 21.75 12.53
C VAL A 451 12.34 22.47 13.68
N TYR A 452 11.72 23.52 14.23
CA TYR A 452 12.19 24.19 15.45
C TYR A 452 12.10 23.29 16.68
N LEU A 453 10.99 22.56 16.88
CA LEU A 453 10.81 21.65 18.01
C LEU A 453 11.84 20.51 18.03
N ASP A 454 12.31 20.07 16.86
CA ASP A 454 13.33 19.03 16.75
C ASP A 454 14.77 19.54 17.00
N ARG A 455 14.98 20.85 17.21
CA ARG A 455 16.33 21.46 17.29
C ARG A 455 17.26 20.82 18.33
N PHE A 456 16.71 20.31 19.44
CA PHE A 456 17.49 19.69 20.49
C PHE A 456 18.21 18.41 20.05
N LEU A 457 17.72 17.75 19.00
CA LEU A 457 18.29 16.51 18.45
C LEU A 457 19.58 16.74 17.64
N ASN A 458 19.91 17.99 17.33
CA ASN A 458 21.14 18.37 16.63
C ASN A 458 22.02 19.32 17.46
N MET A 459 22.02 19.19 18.79
CA MET A 459 22.89 19.99 19.68
C MET A 459 23.93 19.10 20.40
N PRO A 460 25.21 19.07 19.95
CA PRO A 460 25.73 19.69 18.72
C PRO A 460 25.34 18.91 17.46
N ALA A 461 25.41 19.56 16.29
CA ALA A 461 25.11 18.94 15.02
C ALA A 461 26.17 17.89 14.66
N ALA A 462 25.74 16.76 14.07
CA ALA A 462 26.66 15.82 13.45
C ALA A 462 27.38 16.48 12.25
N ARG A 463 28.66 16.16 12.06
CA ARG A 463 29.51 16.70 11.00
C ARG A 463 29.45 15.86 9.74
#